data_AF-A0A2G4GQ62-F1
#
_entry.id   AF-A0A2G4GQ62-F1
#
_cell.length_a   1.000
_cell.length_b   1.000
_cell.length_c   1.000
_cell.angle_alpha   90.00
_cell.angle_beta   90.00
_cell.angle_gamma   90.00
#
_symmetry.space_group_name_H-M   'P 1'
#
loop_
_entity.id
_entity.type
_entity.pdbx_description
1 polymer ?
#
loop_
_entity_poly.entity_id
_entity_poly.type
_entity_poly.pdbx_seq_one_letter_code
_entity_poly.pdbx_strand_id
1 'polypeptide(L)' 'MPLQKFVHNEEVWGTVVSIILNSSKHSEDELCAGVQEMVQYFHRIDELFSTYRPTSEVSRLRTGRLNIKDAHPWVKDVW' A
#
# COMPACT_ATOMS: atom_id res chain seq x y z
N MET A 1 26.50 10.18 -9.78
CA MET A 1 26.33 8.74 -10.08
C MET A 1 25.62 8.62 -11.42
N PRO A 2 25.81 7.52 -12.19
CA PRO A 2 24.98 7.30 -13.38
C PRO A 2 23.50 7.22 -12.98
N LEU A 3 22.61 7.60 -13.90
CA LEU A 3 21.17 7.48 -13.68
C LEU A 3 20.83 6.01 -13.40
N GLN A 4 20.36 5.75 -12.18
CA GLN A 4 19.81 4.47 -11.78
C GLN A 4 18.35 4.41 -12.17
N LYS A 5 17.92 3.22 -12.61
CA LYS A 5 16.52 2.91 -12.90
C LYS A 5 16.17 1.59 -12.23
N PHE A 6 15.07 1.58 -11.50
CA PHE A 6 14.55 0.39 -10.83
C PHE A 6 13.07 0.23 -11.18
N VAL A 7 12.64 -1.00 -11.45
CA VAL A 7 11.26 -1.34 -11.83
C VAL A 7 10.80 -2.52 -11.01
N HIS A 8 9.65 -2.38 -10.37
CA HIS A 8 8.99 -3.44 -9.61
C HIS A 8 7.52 -3.53 -10.02
N ASN A 9 7.00 -4.74 -10.10
CA ASN A 9 5.58 -4.99 -10.32
C ASN A 9 5.03 -5.68 -9.08
N GLU A 10 4.07 -5.04 -8.43
CA GLU A 10 3.42 -5.56 -7.23
C GLU A 10 2.02 -6.09 -7.57
N GLU A 11 1.76 -7.35 -7.26
CA GLU A 11 0.44 -7.96 -7.42
C GLU A 11 -0.40 -7.67 -6.18
N VAL A 12 -1.30 -6.69 -6.27
CA VAL A 12 -2.07 -6.21 -5.12
C VAL A 12 -3.46 -5.73 -5.54
N TRP A 13 -4.43 -5.84 -4.63
CA TRP A 13 -5.83 -5.41 -4.83
C TRP A 13 -6.54 -6.06 -6.04
N GLY A 14 -6.08 -7.24 -6.47
CA GLY A 14 -6.63 -7.93 -7.65
C GLY A 14 -6.19 -7.33 -8.99
N THR A 15 -5.09 -6.57 -9.00
CA THR A 15 -4.45 -6.00 -10.19
C THR A 15 -2.93 -6.04 -10.04
N VAL A 16 -2.20 -5.48 -11.00
CA VAL A 16 -0.75 -5.26 -10.93
C VAL A 16 -0.47 -3.77 -10.88
N VAL A 17 0.32 -3.34 -9.90
CA VAL A 17 0.83 -1.97 -9.77
C VAL A 17 2.31 -1.95 -10.15
N SER A 18 2.65 -1.26 -11.23
CA SER A 18 4.03 -1.06 -11.65
C SER A 18 4.63 0.19 -11.00
N ILE A 19 5.72 0.01 -10.25
CA ILE A 19 6.51 1.08 -9.63
C ILE A 19 7.79 1.25 -10.42
N ILE A 20 8.02 2.46 -10.95
CA ILE A 20 9.20 2.80 -11.73
C ILE A 20 9.91 3.97 -11.06
N LEU A 21 11.12 3.72 -10.56
CA LEU A 21 11.96 4.73 -9.95
C LEU A 21 13.15 5.06 -10.84
N ASN A 22 13.49 6.35 -10.94
CA ASN A 22 14.68 6.82 -11.62
C ASN A 22 15.40 7.81 -10.70
N SER A 23 16.70 7.65 -10.49
CA SER A 23 17.47 8.53 -9.61
C SER A 23 18.90 8.70 -10.08
N SER A 24 19.41 9.93 -10.06
CA SER A 24 20.82 10.23 -10.24
C SER A 24 21.58 10.40 -8.92
N LYS A 25 20.87 10.25 -7.79
CA LYS A 25 21.36 10.53 -6.42
C LYS A 25 21.45 9.28 -5.55
N HIS A 26 20.62 8.28 -5.84
CA HIS A 26 20.50 7.05 -5.05
C HIS A 26 21.02 5.86 -5.84
N SER A 27 21.61 4.89 -5.14
CA SER A 27 22.01 3.61 -5.73
C SER A 27 20.77 2.77 -6.07
N GLU A 28 20.96 1.74 -6.90
CA GLU A 28 19.88 0.79 -7.19
C GLU A 28 19.38 0.07 -5.92
N ASP A 29 20.28 -0.28 -5.00
CA ASP A 29 19.91 -0.90 -3.72
C ASP A 29 19.04 0.02 -2.84
N GLU A 30 19.36 1.32 -2.81
CA GLU A 30 18.54 2.32 -2.10
C GLU A 30 17.15 2.47 -2.75
N LEU A 31 17.08 2.43 -4.09
CA LEU A 31 15.81 2.43 -4.80
C LEU A 31 14.99 1.16 -4.52
N CYS A 32 15.64 0.00 -4.47
CA CYS A 32 15.01 -1.26 -4.11
C CYS A 32 14.43 -1.19 -2.70
N ALA A 33 15.20 -0.70 -1.71
CA ALA A 33 14.72 -0.50 -0.34
C ALA A 33 13.49 0.41 -0.28
N GLY A 34 13.50 1.54 -0.99
CA GLY A 34 12.35 2.44 -1.08
C GLY A 34 11.10 1.79 -1.70
N VAL A 35 11.29 0.93 -2.70
CA VAL A 35 10.17 0.13 -3.24
C VAL A 35 9.63 -0.85 -2.20
N GLN A 36 10.47 -1.51 -1.42
CA GLN A 36 10.00 -2.43 -0.37
C GLN A 36 9.13 -1.71 0.68
N GLU A 37 9.49 -0.49 1.05
CA GLU A 37 8.66 0.35 1.93
C GLU A 37 7.30 0.68 1.28
N MET A 38 7.29 1.00 -0.03
CA MET A 38 6.04 1.26 -0.77
C MET A 38 5.15 0.01 -0.86
N VAL A 39 5.73 -1.17 -1.08
CA VAL A 39 5.01 -2.45 -1.11
C VAL A 39 4.38 -2.75 0.25
N GLN A 40 5.13 -2.57 1.35
CA GLN A 40 4.58 -2.71 2.71
C GLN A 40 3.41 -1.76 2.94
N TYR A 41 3.51 -0.52 2.46
CA TYR A 41 2.43 0.45 2.52
C TYR A 41 1.18 -0.01 1.73
N PHE A 42 1.35 -0.59 0.54
CA PHE A 42 0.23 -1.13 -0.24
C PHE A 42 -0.49 -2.27 0.49
N HIS A 43 0.25 -3.19 1.10
CA HIS A 43 -0.35 -4.24 1.91
C HIS A 43 -1.05 -3.70 3.16
N ARG A 44 -0.51 -2.63 3.77
CA ARG A 44 -1.19 -1.96 4.89
C ARG A 44 -2.52 -1.33 4.47
N ILE A 45 -2.58 -0.74 3.28
CA ILE A 45 -3.85 -0.28 2.69
C ILE A 45 -4.79 -1.46 2.48
N ASP A 46 -4.33 -2.57 1.90
CA ASP A 46 -5.17 -3.76 1.69
C ASP A 46 -5.76 -4.29 3.01
N GLU A 47 -4.96 -4.33 4.08
CA GLU A 47 -5.43 -4.73 5.42
C GLU A 47 -6.55 -3.86 5.96
N LEU A 48 -6.51 -2.55 5.71
CA LEU A 48 -7.49 -1.61 6.23
C LEU A 48 -8.74 -1.52 5.34
N PHE A 49 -8.54 -1.47 4.03
CA PHE A 49 -9.54 -1.03 3.07
C PHE A 49 -10.16 -2.13 2.22
N SER A 50 -9.57 -3.33 2.18
CA SER A 50 -10.07 -4.37 1.28
C SER A 50 -11.51 -4.76 1.61
N THR A 51 -12.42 -4.60 0.64
CA THR A 51 -13.82 -5.05 0.76
C THR A 51 -13.98 -6.57 0.68
N TYR A 52 -12.90 -7.26 0.31
CA TYR A 52 -12.86 -8.72 0.14
C TYR A 52 -12.25 -9.46 1.33
N ARG A 53 -11.47 -8.77 2.18
CA ARG A 53 -10.91 -9.34 3.41
C ARG A 53 -11.86 -9.13 4.58
N PRO A 54 -12.44 -10.19 5.19
CA PRO A 54 -13.38 -10.05 6.30
C PRO A 54 -12.79 -9.39 7.55
N THR A 55 -11.47 -9.44 7.71
CA THR A 55 -10.74 -8.86 8.83
C THR A 55 -10.42 -7.37 8.62
N SER A 56 -10.61 -6.82 7.41
CA SER A 56 -10.36 -5.41 7.16
C SER A 56 -11.32 -4.52 7.92
N GLU A 57 -10.90 -3.30 8.21
CA GLU A 57 -11.77 -2.35 8.90
C GLU A 57 -12.99 -1.98 8.06
N VAL A 58 -12.83 -1.79 6.75
CA VAL A 58 -13.95 -1.55 5.82
C VAL A 58 -14.98 -2.69 5.86
N SER A 59 -14.53 -3.95 5.84
CA SER A 59 -15.45 -5.10 5.94
C SER A 59 -16.13 -5.19 7.30
N ARG A 60 -15.41 -4.86 8.38
CA ARG A 60 -15.97 -4.82 9.74
C ARG A 60 -16.96 -3.68 9.93
N LEU A 61 -16.71 -2.51 9.36
CA LEU A 61 -17.63 -1.37 9.35
C LEU A 61 -18.94 -1.75 8.62
N ARG A 62 -18.83 -2.30 7.42
CA ARG A 62 -19.98 -2.75 6.61
C ARG A 62 -20.85 -3.78 7.33
N THR A 63 -20.25 -4.61 8.19
CA THR A 63 -20.95 -5.64 8.97
C THR A 63 -21.34 -5.20 10.38
N GLY A 64 -21.13 -3.93 10.75
CA GLY A 64 -21.43 -3.39 12.07
C GLY A 64 -20.53 -3.93 13.20
N ARG A 65 -19.41 -4.58 12.86
CA ARG A 65 -18.41 -5.15 13.78
C ARG A 65 -17.31 -4.16 14.18
N LEU A 66 -17.35 -2.94 13.65
CA LEU A 66 -16.50 -1.81 14.02
C LEU A 66 -17.35 -0.54 13.94
N ASN A 67 -17.16 0.39 14.87
CA ASN A 67 -17.73 1.73 14.79
C ASN A 67 -16.73 2.66 14.06
N ILE A 68 -17.22 3.54 13.20
CA ILE A 68 -16.35 4.48 12.47
C ILE A 68 -15.51 5.36 13.40
N LYS A 69 -16.00 5.68 14.61
CA LYS A 69 -15.24 6.44 15.62
C LYS A 69 -14.00 5.71 16.12
N ASP A 70 -13.99 4.38 16.04
CA ASP A 70 -12.89 3.52 16.51
C ASP A 70 -11.99 3.04 15.37
N ALA A 71 -12.33 3.37 14.12
CA ALA A 71 -11.54 2.99 12.94
C ALA A 71 -10.20 3.74 12.87
N HIS A 72 -9.30 3.21 12.05
CA HIS A 72 -8.04 3.81 11.67
C HIS A 72 -8.28 5.21 11.05
N PRO A 73 -7.41 6.21 11.33
CA PRO A 73 -7.58 7.57 10.79
C PRO A 73 -7.81 7.60 9.27
N TRP A 74 -7.00 6.87 8.50
CA TRP A 74 -7.19 6.82 7.04
C TRP A 74 -8.57 6.30 6.62
N VAL A 75 -9.13 5.33 7.36
CA VAL A 75 -10.47 4.80 7.06
C VAL A 75 -11.53 5.85 7.39
N LYS A 76 -11.35 6.61 8.48
CA LYS A 76 -12.24 7.73 8.85
C LYS A 76 -12.26 8.84 7.80
N ASP A 77 -11.13 9.12 7.17
CA ASP A 77 -11.01 10.23 6.21
C ASP A 77 -11.80 10.00 4.92
N VAL A 78 -12.15 8.75 4.59
CA VAL A 78 -12.75 8.37 3.30
C VAL A 78 -14.04 7.54 3.41
N TRP A 79 -14.53 7.26 4.61
CA TRP A 79 -15.78 6.54 4.86
C TRP A 79 -16.99 7.47 4.89
#